data_AF-A0A2V9WHP1-F1
#
_entry.id   AF-A0A2V9WHP1-F1
#
_cell.length_a   1.000
_cell.length_b   1.000
_cell.length_c   1.000
_cell.angle_alpha   90.00
_cell.angle_beta   90.00
_cell.angle_gamma   90.00
#
_symmetry.space_group_name_H-M   'P 1'
#
loop_
_entity.id
_entity.type
_entity.pdbx_description
1 polymer ?
#
loop_
_entity_poly.entity_id
_entity_poly.type
_entity_poly.pdbx_seq_one_letter_code
_entity_poly.pdbx_strand_id
1 'polypeptide(L)' 'MRYGFIIDNRKCIGCHACTVACKTENHVPLTVNRTWVKYVEKGTFPNTRRVFQVTRRNHCENPPCVTICPVTA' A
#
# COMPACT_ATOMS: atom_id res chain seq x y z
N MET A 1 -19.37 -13.57 5.44
CA MET A 1 -18.41 -13.59 4.32
C MET A 1 -17.19 -12.76 4.73
N ARG A 2 -15.94 -13.22 4.51
CA ARG A 2 -14.71 -12.48 4.84
C ARG A 2 -13.95 -12.17 3.57
N TYR A 3 -13.59 -10.90 3.36
CA TYR A 3 -12.79 -10.46 2.20
C TYR A 3 -11.31 -10.41 2.55
N GLY A 4 -10.46 -10.72 1.56
CA GLY A 4 -9.01 -10.63 1.67
C GLY A 4 -8.40 -10.30 0.30
N PHE A 5 -7.15 -9.85 0.30
CA PHE A 5 -6.41 -9.56 -0.92
C PHE A 5 -4.96 -10.04 -0.80
N ILE A 6 -4.38 -10.44 -1.93
CA ILE A 6 -3.00 -10.90 -2.04
C ILE A 6 -2.32 -10.08 -3.14
N ILE A 7 -1.09 -9.62 -2.86
CA ILE A 7 -0.28 -8.85 -3.82
C ILE A 7 1.06 -9.55 -3.95
N ASP A 8 1.40 -9.99 -5.17
CA ASP A 8 2.74 -10.50 -5.48
C ASP A 8 3.70 -9.34 -5.77
N ASN A 9 4.39 -8.88 -4.73
CA ASN A 9 5.35 -7.77 -4.84
C ASN A 9 6.55 -8.08 -5.74
N ARG A 10 6.84 -9.36 -6.05
CA ARG A 10 7.94 -9.74 -6.97
C ARG A 10 7.65 -9.36 -8.41
N LYS A 11 6.36 -9.23 -8.76
CA LYS A 11 5.89 -8.81 -10.09
C LYS A 11 5.63 -7.31 -10.17
N CYS A 12 5.73 -6.59 -9.06
CA CYS A 12 5.50 -5.15 -9.06
C CYS A 12 6.68 -4.43 -9.74
N ILE A 13 6.37 -3.68 -10.80
CA ILE A 13 7.36 -2.89 -11.56
C ILE A 13 7.39 -1.41 -11.15
N GLY A 14 6.62 -1.02 -10.13
CA GLY A 14 6.57 0.37 -9.67
C GLY A 14 5.87 1.34 -10.63
N CYS A 15 4.87 0.90 -11.41
CA CYS A 15 4.18 1.77 -12.38
C CYS A 15 3.19 2.78 -11.77
N HIS A 16 2.92 2.70 -10.47
CA HIS A 16 1.97 3.58 -9.74
C HIS A 16 0.50 3.56 -10.24
N ALA A 17 0.11 2.66 -11.14
CA ALA A 17 -1.26 2.56 -11.62
C ALA A 17 -2.28 2.36 -10.50
N CYS A 18 -1.96 1.55 -9.48
CA CYS A 18 -2.82 1.33 -8.32
C CYS A 18 -3.05 2.59 -7.48
N THR A 19 -2.06 3.48 -7.39
CA THR A 19 -2.17 4.76 -6.67
C THR A 19 -3.08 5.71 -7.43
N VAL A 20 -2.87 5.84 -8.76
CA VAL A 20 -3.68 6.70 -9.62
C VAL A 20 -5.14 6.23 -9.62
N ALA A 21 -5.39 4.95 -9.85
CA ALA A 21 -6.73 4.38 -9.85
C ALA A 21 -7.48 4.68 -8.54
N CYS A 22 -6.81 4.52 -7.39
CA CYS A 22 -7.41 4.81 -6.09
C CYS A 22 -7.76 6.30 -5.94
N LYS A 23 -6.88 7.21 -6.37
CA LYS A 23 -7.15 8.65 -6.32
C LYS A 23 -8.34 9.06 -7.17
N THR A 24 -8.38 8.60 -8.42
CA THR A 24 -9.44 8.93 -9.38
C THR A 24 -10.78 8.39 -8.90
N GLU A 25 -10.85 7.12 -8.54
CA GLU A 25 -12.10 6.48 -8.13
C GLU A 25 -12.68 7.10 -6.85
N ASN A 26 -11.82 7.47 -5.89
CA ASN A 26 -12.25 7.91 -4.56
C ASN A 26 -12.11 9.42 -4.34
N HIS A 27 -11.78 10.19 -5.38
CA HIS A 27 -11.53 11.63 -5.29
C HIS A 27 -10.59 12.01 -4.14
N VAL A 28 -9.52 11.23 -3.94
CA VAL A 28 -8.60 11.42 -2.81
C VAL A 28 -7.80 12.72 -3.02
N PRO A 29 -7.73 13.64 -2.03
CA PRO A 29 -6.97 14.88 -2.15
C PRO A 29 -5.52 14.64 -2.57
N LEU A 30 -4.95 15.59 -3.31
CA LEU A 30 -3.60 15.44 -3.87
C LEU A 30 -2.52 15.28 -2.79
N THR A 31 -2.73 15.86 -1.61
CA THR A 31 -1.80 15.86 -0.47
C THR A 31 -1.67 14.51 0.24
N VAL A 32 -2.60 13.56 0.02
CA VAL A 32 -2.63 12.29 0.75
C VAL A 32 -2.83 11.10 -0.19
N ASN A 33 -2.40 9.91 0.25
CA ASN A 33 -2.54 8.66 -0.50
C ASN A 33 -3.20 7.59 0.39
N ARG A 34 -4.23 6.91 -0.14
CA ARG A 34 -4.80 5.70 0.50
C ARG A 34 -4.03 4.41 0.12
N THR A 35 -3.44 4.40 -1.08
CA THR A 35 -2.58 3.32 -1.61
C THR A 35 -1.34 3.94 -2.25
N TRP A 36 -0.15 3.45 -1.90
CA TRP A 36 1.12 3.94 -2.45
C TRP A 36 2.10 2.79 -2.69
N VAL A 37 3.08 3.04 -3.56
CA VAL A 37 4.17 2.09 -3.84
C VAL A 37 5.43 2.59 -3.17
N LYS A 38 5.97 1.81 -2.22
CA LYS A 38 7.27 2.03 -1.61
C LYS A 38 8.31 1.28 -2.42
N TYR A 39 9.48 1.87 -2.62
CA TYR A 39 10.63 1.15 -3.17
C TYR A 39 11.85 1.33 -2.29
N VAL A 40 12.69 0.31 -2.27
CA VAL A 40 14.00 0.33 -1.61
C VAL A 40 15.03 -0.30 -2.54
N GLU A 41 16.24 0.25 -2.55
CA GLU A 41 17.38 -0.39 -3.20
C GLU A 41 18.01 -1.41 -2.25
N LYS A 42 18.36 -2.58 -2.77
CA LYS A 42 19.01 -3.66 -2.03
C LYS A 42 20.22 -4.15 -2.80
N GLY A 43 21.27 -4.48 -2.06
CA GLY A 43 22.53 -4.95 -2.61
C GLY A 43 23.54 -3.83 -2.79
N THR A 44 24.66 -4.17 -3.41
CA THR A 44 25.78 -3.26 -3.69
C THR A 44 26.18 -3.41 -5.15
N PHE A 45 26.71 -2.35 -5.76
CA PHE A 45 27.15 -2.38 -7.15
C PHE A 45 28.18 -3.51 -7.39
N PRO A 46 28.09 -4.29 -8.49
CA PRO A 46 27.11 -4.19 -9.58
C PRO A 46 25.78 -4.93 -9.33
N ASN A 47 25.66 -5.69 -8.24
CA ASN A 47 24.50 -6.51 -7.89
C ASN A 47 23.45 -5.74 -7.07
N THR A 48 22.99 -4.60 -7.60
CA THR A 48 21.92 -3.80 -6.99
C THR A 48 20.57 -4.11 -7.62
N ARG A 49 19.50 -4.07 -6.82
CA ARG A 49 18.11 -4.18 -7.29
C ARG A 49 17.18 -3.25 -6.56
N ARG A 50 16.16 -2.75 -7.25
CA ARG A 50 15.02 -2.07 -6.64
C ARG A 50 13.93 -3.08 -6.31
N VAL A 51 13.42 -3.01 -5.08
CA VAL A 51 12.30 -3.84 -4.62
C VAL A 51 11.11 -2.94 -4.39
N PHE A 52 10.00 -3.24 -5.06
CA PHE A 52 8.75 -2.49 -4.95
C PHE A 52 7.77 -3.20 -4.01
N GLN A 53 7.06 -2.43 -3.21
CA GLN A 53 6.03 -2.92 -2.30
C GLN A 53 4.81 -2.01 -2.36
N VAL A 54 3.67 -2.56 -2.74
CA VAL A 54 2.39 -1.87 -2.65
C VAL A 54 1.96 -1.84 -1.18
N THR A 55 1.62 -0.65 -0.67
CA THR A 55 1.21 -0.43 0.71
C THR A 55 -0.14 0.28 0.75
N ARG A 56 -1.02 -0.19 1.63
CA ARG A 56 -2.40 0.27 1.84
C ARG A 56 -2.89 -0.19 3.21
N ARG A 57 -4.10 0.20 3.61
CA ARG A 57 -4.77 -0.39 4.79
C ARG A 57 -4.92 -1.90 4.57
N ASN A 58 -4.49 -2.69 5.55
CA ASN A 58 -4.51 -4.15 5.48
C ASN A 58 -5.87 -4.78 5.82
N HIS A 59 -6.82 -3.99 6.33
CA HIS A 59 -8.10 -4.49 6.85
C HIS A 59 -7.89 -5.68 7.80
N CYS A 60 -7.02 -5.47 8.78
CA CYS A 60 -6.60 -6.48 9.75
C CYS A 60 -7.81 -7.11 10.43
N GLU A 61 -7.75 -8.41 10.69
CA GLU A 61 -8.75 -9.14 11.48
C GLU A 61 -8.85 -8.61 12.92
N ASN A 62 -7.71 -8.28 13.52
CA ASN A 62 -7.61 -7.63 14.83
C ASN A 62 -6.99 -6.22 14.65
N PRO A 63 -7.78 -5.19 14.31
CA PRO A 63 -7.27 -3.87 13.97
C PRO A 63 -6.98 -3.02 15.22
N PRO A 64 -5.71 -2.72 15.56
CA PRO A 64 -5.38 -1.94 16.77
C PRO A 64 -5.91 -0.50 16.70
N CYS A 65 -6.09 0.03 15.49
CA CYS A 65 -6.66 1.36 15.28
C CYS A 65 -8.13 1.48 15.72
N VAL A 66 -8.87 0.36 15.74
CA VAL A 66 -10.25 0.34 16.27
C VAL A 66 -10.21 0.26 17.79
N THR A 67 -9.37 -0.62 18.33
CA THR A 67 -9.23 -0.84 19.78
C THR A 67 -8.85 0.42 20.55
N ILE A 68 -7.96 1.26 19.98
CA ILE A 68 -7.46 2.48 20.67
C ILE A 68 -8.35 3.71 20.46
N CYS A 69 -9.37 3.64 19.60
CA CYS A 69 -10.14 4.84 19.24
C CYS A 69 -10.94 5.34 20.47
N PRO A 70 -10.71 6.58 20.94
CA PRO A 70 -11.34 7.08 22.17
C PRO A 70 -12.83 7.41 22.00
N VAL A 71 -13.31 7.38 20.76
CA VAL A 71 -14.71 7.63 20.38
C VAL A 71 -15.22 6.46 19.56
N THR A 72 -16.54 6.26 19.57
CA THR A 72 -17.18 5.43 18.54
C THR A 72 -17.45 6.32 17.35
N ALA A 73 -16.70 6.10 16.26
CA ALA A 73 -16.83 6.84 15.01
C ALA A 73 -17.95 6.28 14.13
#